data_AF-A0AAJ5ZG67-F1
#
_entry.id   AF-A0AAJ5ZG67-F1
#
_cell.length_a   1.000
_cell.length_b   1.000
_cell.length_c   1.000
_cell.angle_alpha   90.00
_cell.angle_beta   90.00
_cell.angle_gamma   90.00
#
_symmetry.space_group_name_H-M   'P 1'
#
loop_
_entity.id
_entity.type
_entity.pdbx_description
1 polymer ?
#
loop_
_entity_poly.entity_id
_entity_poly.type
_entity_poly.pdbx_seq_one_letter_code
_entity_poly.pdbx_strand_id
1 'polypeptide(L)'
;MAGLTDDQINLVKANWAAVKPIKETAADLFYNKLFELDPKTRDLFKEDISIQKKALMATISFAVATLNHPDKLVPAVQDLGKRHGKYGVTAAHYGTVAQALLWTLEQGLADAWTPEAKAAWTEVYTILSTTMIEAAAEDAA
;
A
#
# COMPACT_ATOMS: atom_id res chain seq x y z
N MET A 1 15.78 5.43 -3.30
CA MET A 1 15.48 3.99 -3.41
C MET A 1 15.98 3.56 -4.76
N ALA A 2 16.92 2.62 -4.85
CA ALA A 2 17.37 2.13 -6.15
C ALA A 2 16.16 1.47 -6.85
N GLY A 3 15.65 2.06 -7.94
CA GLY A 3 14.53 1.52 -8.70
C GLY A 3 13.55 2.55 -9.26
N LEU A 4 13.21 3.60 -8.49
CA LEU A 4 12.23 4.61 -8.93
C LEU A 4 12.90 5.81 -9.58
N THR A 5 12.41 6.22 -10.75
CA THR A 5 12.79 7.48 -11.39
C THR A 5 12.04 8.67 -10.78
N ASP A 6 12.58 9.88 -10.94
CA ASP A 6 11.91 11.11 -10.50
C ASP A 6 10.53 11.26 -11.17
N ASP A 7 10.40 10.88 -12.44
CA ASP A 7 9.13 10.90 -13.17
C ASP A 7 8.10 9.95 -12.56
N GLN A 8 8.51 8.72 -12.20
CA GLN A 8 7.62 7.76 -11.52
C GLN A 8 7.19 8.28 -10.15
N ILE A 9 8.11 8.87 -9.38
CA ILE A 9 7.81 9.47 -8.07
C ILE A 9 6.80 10.61 -8.22
N ASN A 10 7.03 11.51 -9.18
CA ASN A 10 6.15 12.64 -9.44
C ASN A 10 4.76 12.18 -9.90
N LEU A 11 4.70 11.17 -10.78
CA LEU A 11 3.44 10.58 -11.24
C LEU A 11 2.64 9.97 -10.09
N VAL A 12 3.27 9.15 -9.24
CA VAL A 12 2.62 8.55 -8.07
C VAL A 12 2.12 9.61 -7.10
N LYS A 13 2.91 10.66 -6.86
CA LYS A 13 2.49 11.81 -6.03
C LYS A 13 1.29 12.54 -6.62
N ALA A 14 1.29 12.79 -7.94
CA ALA A 14 0.18 13.45 -8.63
C ALA A 14 -1.09 12.59 -8.61
N ASN A 15 -0.99 11.30 -8.90
CA ASN A 15 -2.12 10.37 -8.80
C ASN A 15 -2.68 10.31 -7.37
N TRP A 16 -1.81 10.19 -6.37
CA TRP A 16 -2.28 10.15 -4.98
C TRP A 16 -2.98 11.45 -4.56
N ALA A 17 -2.53 12.60 -5.07
CA ALA A 17 -3.21 13.88 -4.82
C ALA A 17 -4.65 13.90 -5.37
N ALA A 18 -4.94 13.19 -6.46
CA ALA A 18 -6.28 13.04 -7.01
C ALA A 18 -7.16 12.05 -6.21
N VAL A 19 -6.56 11.01 -5.62
CA VAL A 19 -7.29 10.01 -4.80
C VAL A 19 -7.54 10.50 -3.36
N LYS A 20 -6.65 11.32 -2.80
CA LYS A 20 -6.73 11.79 -1.41
C LYS A 20 -8.07 12.46 -1.02
N PRO A 21 -8.75 13.25 -1.88
CA PRO A 21 -10.08 13.80 -1.58
C PRO A 21 -11.16 12.73 -1.37
N ILE A 22 -11.04 11.57 -2.02
CA ILE A 22 -11.98 10.44 -1.94
C ILE A 22 -11.49 9.30 -1.05
N LYS A 23 -10.53 9.59 -0.16
CA LYS A 23 -9.84 8.58 0.69
C LYS A 23 -10.76 7.64 1.47
N GLU A 24 -11.93 8.10 1.91
CA GLU A 24 -12.88 7.27 2.65
C GLU A 24 -13.49 6.22 1.73
N THR A 25 -13.99 6.64 0.57
CA THR A 25 -14.47 5.75 -0.50
C THR A 25 -13.37 4.82 -1.00
N ALA A 26 -12.15 5.32 -1.20
CA ALA A 26 -11.02 4.49 -1.63
C ALA A 26 -10.67 3.41 -0.59
N ALA A 27 -10.72 3.73 0.71
CA ALA A 27 -10.52 2.75 1.76
C ALA A 27 -11.62 1.69 1.77
N ASP A 28 -12.88 2.08 1.56
CA ASP A 28 -14.00 1.13 1.45
C ASP A 28 -13.82 0.19 0.26
N LEU A 29 -13.52 0.73 -0.92
CA LEU A 29 -13.22 -0.03 -2.13
C LEU A 29 -12.08 -1.03 -1.90
N PHE A 30 -10.99 -0.59 -1.27
CA PHE A 30 -9.84 -1.45 -0.97
C PHE A 30 -10.22 -2.62 -0.07
N TYR A 31 -10.85 -2.39 1.08
CA TYR A 31 -11.15 -3.49 2.01
C TYR A 31 -12.20 -4.44 1.47
N ASN A 32 -13.21 -3.92 0.78
CA ASN A 32 -14.20 -4.76 0.10
C ASN A 32 -13.50 -5.65 -0.93
N LYS A 33 -12.60 -5.09 -1.75
CA LYS A 33 -11.87 -5.86 -2.76
C LYS A 33 -10.90 -6.86 -2.14
N LEU A 34 -10.21 -6.49 -1.07
CA LEU A 34 -9.31 -7.39 -0.34
C LEU A 34 -10.07 -8.62 0.18
N PHE A 35 -11.21 -8.42 0.84
CA PHE A 35 -11.99 -9.52 1.39
C PHE A 35 -12.77 -10.31 0.33
N GLU A 36 -13.05 -9.72 -0.83
CA GLU A 36 -13.56 -10.44 -2.00
C GLU A 36 -12.49 -11.39 -2.58
N LEU A 37 -11.24 -10.90 -2.74
CA LEU A 37 -10.14 -11.66 -3.32
C LEU A 37 -9.58 -12.73 -2.38
N ASP A 38 -9.50 -12.43 -1.09
CA ASP A 38 -9.02 -13.36 -0.06
C ASP A 38 -9.87 -13.23 1.22
N PRO A 39 -11.02 -13.94 1.28
CA PRO A 39 -11.94 -13.85 2.41
C PRO A 39 -11.29 -14.19 3.76
N LYS A 40 -10.24 -15.01 3.78
CA LYS A 40 -9.55 -15.40 5.03
C LYS A 40 -8.77 -14.26 5.65
N THR A 41 -8.36 -13.27 4.86
CA THR A 41 -7.71 -12.07 5.42
C THR A 41 -8.63 -11.30 6.37
N ARG A 42 -9.95 -11.47 6.26
CA ARG A 42 -10.93 -10.86 7.17
C ARG A 42 -10.69 -11.24 8.63
N ASP A 43 -10.18 -12.44 8.89
CA ASP A 43 -9.92 -12.98 10.23
C ASP A 43 -8.77 -12.22 10.94
N LEU A 44 -7.93 -11.51 10.18
CA LEU A 44 -6.86 -10.66 10.73
C LEU A 44 -7.39 -9.33 11.29
N PHE A 45 -8.67 -9.02 11.06
CA PHE A 45 -9.27 -7.74 11.43
C PHE A 45 -10.41 -7.92 12.43
N LYS A 46 -10.60 -6.92 13.30
CA LYS A 46 -11.79 -6.81 14.16
C LYS A 46 -13.05 -6.59 13.31
N GLU A 47 -14.23 -6.71 13.93
CA GLU A 47 -15.50 -6.43 13.27
C GLU A 47 -15.55 -5.01 12.70
N ASP A 48 -15.27 -4.01 13.55
CA ASP A 48 -15.06 -2.63 13.12
C ASP A 48 -13.63 -2.41 12.60
N ILE A 49 -13.54 -1.98 11.34
CA ILE A 49 -12.29 -1.67 10.63
C ILE A 49 -12.13 -0.18 10.32
N SER A 50 -12.96 0.70 10.90
CA SER A 50 -12.94 2.15 10.67
C SER A 50 -11.58 2.79 10.96
N ILE A 51 -10.91 2.35 12.03
CA ILE A 51 -9.55 2.79 12.38
C ILE A 51 -8.54 2.30 11.35
N GLN A 52 -8.67 1.06 10.89
CA GLN A 52 -7.77 0.46 9.91
C GLN A 52 -7.91 1.10 8.52
N LYS A 53 -9.12 1.52 8.14
CA LYS A 53 -9.37 2.35 6.95
C LYS A 53 -8.62 3.67 7.00
N LYS A 54 -8.72 4.38 8.13
CA LYS A 54 -7.98 5.65 8.33
C LYS A 54 -6.47 5.44 8.36
N ALA A 55 -6.01 4.40 9.06
CA ALA A 55 -4.60 4.05 9.16
C ALA A 55 -4.00 3.74 7.79
N LEU A 56 -4.69 2.94 6.96
CA LEU A 56 -4.25 2.61 5.61
C LEU A 56 -4.03 3.88 4.76
N MET A 57 -5.02 4.77 4.70
CA MET A 57 -4.93 6.01 3.92
C MET A 57 -3.82 6.93 4.43
N ALA A 58 -3.62 6.99 5.74
CA ALA A 58 -2.53 7.76 6.35
C ALA A 58 -1.16 7.16 6.00
N THR A 59 -1.02 5.83 6.07
CA THR A 59 0.21 5.12 5.73
C THR A 59 0.58 5.29 4.26
N ILE A 60 -0.37 5.15 3.33
CA ILE A 60 -0.10 5.39 1.90
C ILE A 60 0.28 6.85 1.67
N SER A 61 -0.42 7.80 2.31
CA SER A 61 -0.08 9.23 2.20
C SER A 61 1.33 9.53 2.69
N PHE A 62 1.74 8.93 3.80
CA PHE A 62 3.09 9.07 4.32
C PHE A 62 4.12 8.48 3.35
N ALA A 63 3.89 7.26 2.87
CA ALA A 63 4.80 6.59 1.95
C ALA A 63 4.99 7.41 0.67
N VAL A 64 3.90 7.84 0.03
CA VAL A 64 3.92 8.68 -1.18
C VAL A 64 4.65 10.01 -0.94
N ALA A 65 4.38 10.68 0.19
CA ALA A 65 5.03 11.94 0.53
C ALA A 65 6.55 11.80 0.75
N THR A 66 7.02 10.60 1.10
CA THR A 66 8.41 10.33 1.47
C THR A 66 9.17 9.47 0.46
N LEU A 67 8.63 9.21 -0.74
CA LEU A 67 9.30 8.44 -1.80
C LEU A 67 10.69 8.97 -2.19
N ASN A 68 10.90 10.28 -2.11
CA ASN A 68 12.17 10.96 -2.37
C ASN A 68 13.06 11.10 -1.11
N HIS A 69 12.66 10.51 0.02
CA HIS A 69 13.32 10.56 1.32
C HIS A 69 13.52 9.15 1.88
N PRO A 70 14.37 8.33 1.23
CA PRO A 70 14.57 6.93 1.63
C PRO A 70 15.06 6.77 3.07
N ASP A 71 15.81 7.74 3.58
CA ASP A 71 16.27 7.85 4.97
C ASP A 71 15.13 7.87 6.00
N LYS A 72 13.94 8.34 5.59
CA LYS A 72 12.72 8.37 6.44
C LYS A 72 11.78 7.22 6.11
N LEU A 73 11.64 6.93 4.81
CA LEU A 73 10.69 5.94 4.33
C LEU A 73 11.08 4.52 4.75
N VAL A 74 12.34 4.14 4.51
CA VAL A 74 12.78 2.75 4.72
C VAL A 74 12.62 2.31 6.19
N PRO A 75 13.10 3.06 7.21
CA PRO A 75 12.93 2.64 8.61
C PRO A 75 11.45 2.51 9.00
N ALA A 76 10.61 3.46 8.57
CA ALA A 76 9.18 3.43 8.87
C ALA A 76 8.47 2.22 8.26
N VAL A 77 8.86 1.82 7.05
CA VAL A 77 8.31 0.66 6.33
C VAL A 77 8.79 -0.65 6.94
N GLN A 78 10.06 -0.73 7.36
CA GLN A 78 10.59 -1.88 8.09
C GLN A 78 9.82 -2.09 9.41
N ASP A 79 9.65 -1.03 10.20
CA ASP A 79 8.88 -1.10 11.46
C ASP A 79 7.40 -1.45 11.24
N LEU A 80 6.83 -1.02 10.10
CA LEU A 80 5.50 -1.45 9.70
C LEU A 80 5.47 -2.95 9.36
N GLY A 81 6.47 -3.46 8.64
CA GLY A 81 6.63 -4.87 8.29
C GLY A 81 6.71 -5.77 9.52
N LYS A 82 7.56 -5.43 10.48
CA LYS A 82 7.69 -6.15 11.77
C LYS A 82 6.35 -6.27 12.50
N ARG A 83 5.57 -5.18 12.54
CA ARG A 83 4.22 -5.19 13.13
C ARG A 83 3.26 -6.07 12.33
N HIS A 84 3.32 -6.05 11.00
CA HIS A 84 2.49 -6.91 10.15
C HIS A 84 2.78 -8.40 10.38
N GLY A 85 4.06 -8.78 10.53
CA GLY A 85 4.43 -10.13 10.94
C GLY A 85 3.78 -10.54 12.27
N LYS A 86 3.82 -9.65 13.27
CA LYS A 86 3.16 -9.87 14.58
C LYS A 86 1.63 -9.95 14.51
N TYR A 87 1.01 -9.39 13.47
CA TYR A 87 -0.42 -9.53 13.20
C TYR A 87 -0.78 -10.83 12.47
N GLY A 88 0.21 -11.66 12.13
CA GLY A 88 -0.01 -12.89 11.37
C GLY A 88 -0.09 -12.66 9.85
N VAL A 89 0.35 -11.50 9.36
CA VAL A 89 0.43 -11.26 7.91
C VAL A 89 1.58 -12.08 7.33
N THR A 90 1.30 -12.84 6.27
CA THR A 90 2.28 -13.66 5.56
C THR A 90 2.66 -13.00 4.23
N ALA A 91 3.77 -13.44 3.63
CA ALA A 91 4.20 -12.98 2.31
C ALA A 91 3.10 -13.15 1.23
N ALA A 92 2.29 -14.21 1.31
CA ALA A 92 1.20 -14.45 0.37
C ALA A 92 0.13 -13.35 0.40
N HIS A 93 -0.18 -12.78 1.58
CA HIS A 93 -1.19 -11.72 1.69
C HIS A 93 -0.82 -10.45 0.92
N TYR A 94 0.48 -10.15 0.76
CA TYR A 94 0.92 -8.97 0.00
C TYR A 94 0.53 -9.07 -1.48
N GLY A 95 0.50 -10.27 -2.07
CA GLY A 95 0.01 -10.45 -3.44
C GLY A 95 -1.46 -10.05 -3.61
N THR A 96 -2.31 -10.38 -2.64
CA THR A 96 -3.72 -9.98 -2.65
C THR A 96 -3.88 -8.48 -2.38
N VAL A 97 -3.11 -7.94 -1.43
CA VAL A 97 -3.12 -6.50 -1.12
C VAL A 97 -2.70 -5.68 -2.35
N ALA A 98 -1.70 -6.13 -3.12
CA ALA A 98 -1.30 -5.50 -4.37
C ALA A 98 -2.47 -5.38 -5.35
N GLN A 99 -3.18 -6.48 -5.58
CA GLN A 99 -4.31 -6.53 -6.49
C GLN A 99 -5.45 -5.61 -6.04
N ALA A 100 -5.81 -5.65 -4.75
CA ALA A 100 -6.84 -4.79 -4.19
C ALA A 100 -6.45 -3.30 -4.28
N LEU A 101 -5.21 -2.95 -3.96
CA LEU A 101 -4.74 -1.56 -4.01
C LEU A 101 -4.71 -1.01 -5.44
N LEU A 102 -4.11 -1.74 -6.38
CA LEU A 102 -4.02 -1.30 -7.78
C LEU A 102 -5.42 -1.18 -8.41
N TRP A 103 -6.33 -2.10 -8.11
CA TRP A 103 -7.72 -1.99 -8.54
C TRP A 103 -8.42 -0.76 -7.95
N THR A 104 -8.23 -0.48 -6.66
CA THR A 104 -8.80 0.72 -6.02
C THR A 104 -8.26 2.00 -6.66
N LEU A 105 -6.96 2.06 -6.97
CA LEU A 105 -6.36 3.20 -7.65
C LEU A 105 -6.94 3.38 -9.05
N GLU A 106 -7.13 2.29 -9.80
CA GLU A 106 -7.80 2.30 -11.11
C GLU A 106 -9.21 2.91 -11.02
N GLN A 107 -10.00 2.49 -10.03
CA GLN A 107 -11.36 3.06 -9.84
C GLN A 107 -11.32 4.54 -9.46
N GLY A 108 -10.37 4.95 -8.62
CA GLY A 108 -10.27 6.33 -8.12
C GLY A 108 -9.65 7.31 -9.10
N LEU A 109 -8.85 6.84 -10.06
CA LEU A 109 -8.12 7.67 -11.02
C LEU A 109 -8.80 7.75 -12.40
N ALA A 110 -9.64 6.77 -12.75
CA ALA A 110 -10.31 6.71 -14.06
C ALA A 110 -9.31 6.96 -15.21
N ASP A 111 -9.50 8.00 -16.00
CA ASP A 111 -8.64 8.33 -17.16
C ASP A 111 -7.18 8.61 -16.78
N ALA A 112 -6.91 8.98 -15.51
CA ALA A 112 -5.55 9.17 -15.01
C ALA A 112 -4.82 7.86 -14.67
N TRP A 113 -5.50 6.71 -14.74
CA TRP A 113 -4.90 5.38 -14.58
C TRP A 113 -4.29 4.88 -15.90
N THR A 114 -3.21 5.52 -16.33
CA THR A 114 -2.49 5.14 -17.54
C THR A 114 -1.59 3.91 -17.30
N PRO A 115 -1.09 3.24 -18.36
CA PRO A 115 -0.10 2.17 -18.22
C PRO A 115 1.13 2.57 -17.42
N GLU A 116 1.59 3.83 -17.57
CA GLU A 116 2.72 4.40 -16.84
C GLU A 116 2.39 4.56 -15.35
N ALA A 117 1.17 5.02 -15.04
CA ALA A 117 0.69 5.13 -13.66
C ALA A 117 0.64 3.74 -13.00
N LYS A 118 0.06 2.75 -13.69
CA LYS A 118 0.01 1.38 -13.20
C LYS A 118 1.41 0.82 -12.96
N ALA A 119 2.34 1.02 -13.88
CA ALA A 119 3.73 0.58 -13.73
C ALA A 119 4.41 1.25 -12.53
N ALA A 120 4.28 2.57 -12.39
CA ALA A 120 4.89 3.32 -11.30
C ALA A 120 4.34 2.89 -9.92
N TRP A 121 3.01 2.72 -9.80
CA TRP A 121 2.39 2.24 -8.57
C TRP A 121 2.75 0.79 -8.24
N THR A 122 2.88 -0.06 -9.26
CA THR A 122 3.33 -1.47 -9.09
C THR A 122 4.76 -1.51 -8.56
N GLU A 123 5.65 -0.68 -9.11
CA GLU A 123 7.04 -0.58 -8.66
C GLU A 123 7.13 -0.08 -7.22
N VAL A 124 6.41 1.02 -6.90
CA VAL A 124 6.33 1.53 -5.52
C VAL A 124 5.83 0.46 -4.57
N TYR A 125 4.72 -0.21 -4.91
CA TYR A 125 4.18 -1.26 -4.06
C TYR A 125 5.19 -2.38 -3.84
N THR A 126 5.83 -2.86 -4.90
CA THR A 126 6.78 -3.97 -4.85
C THR A 126 7.96 -3.67 -3.95
N ILE A 127 8.54 -2.46 -4.05
CA ILE A 127 9.65 -2.03 -3.19
C ILE A 127 9.21 -2.01 -1.71
N LEU A 128 8.04 -1.42 -1.43
CA LEU A 128 7.54 -1.29 -0.06
C LEU A 128 7.18 -2.66 0.53
N SER A 129 6.46 -3.51 -0.21
CA SER A 129 6.08 -4.84 0.26
C SER A 129 7.28 -5.73 0.49
N THR A 130 8.28 -5.70 -0.40
CA THR A 130 9.52 -6.48 -0.23
C THR A 130 10.25 -6.06 1.03
N THR A 131 10.42 -4.75 1.23
CA THR A 131 11.03 -4.19 2.45
C THR A 131 10.30 -4.63 3.72
N MET A 132 8.96 -4.66 3.69
CA MET A 132 8.15 -5.11 4.83
C MET A 132 8.29 -6.61 5.10
N ILE A 133 8.30 -7.44 4.05
CA ILE A 133 8.41 -8.89 4.14
C ILE A 133 9.78 -9.27 4.72
N GLU A 134 10.85 -8.67 4.21
CA GLU A 134 12.22 -8.89 4.70
C GLU A 134 12.35 -8.50 6.18
N ALA A 135 11.87 -7.30 6.55
CA ALA A 135 11.93 -6.84 7.93
C ALA A 135 11.12 -7.72 8.90
N ALA A 136 9.99 -8.26 8.46
CA ALA A 136 9.18 -9.19 9.26
C ALA A 136 9.89 -10.54 9.44
N ALA A 137 10.58 -11.04 8.41
CA ALA A 137 11.35 -12.28 8.48
C ALA A 137 12.56 -12.14 9.41
N GLU A 138 13.28 -11.01 9.34
CA GLU A 138 14.42 -10.71 10.21
C GLU A 138 14.03 -10.58 11.70
N ASP A 139 12.88 -9.97 12.01
CA ASP A 139 12.40 -9.82 13.41
C ASP A 139 11.91 -11.13 14.04
N ALA A 140 11.63 -12.14 13.21
CA ALA A 140 11.20 -13.46 13.65
C ALA A 140 12.35 -14.47 13.82
N ALA A 141 13.56 -14.12 13.38
CA ALA A 141 14.77 -14.95 13.47
C ALA A 141 15.50 -14.76 14.82
#